data_AF-M9YGW0-F1
#
_entry.id   AF-M9YGW0-F1
#
_cell.length_a   1.000
_cell.length_b   1.000
_cell.length_c   1.000
_cell.angle_alpha   90.00
_cell.angle_beta   90.00
_cell.angle_gamma   90.00
#
_symmetry.space_group_name_H-M   'P 1'
#
loop_
_entity.id
_entity.type
_entity.pdbx_description
1 polymer ?
#
loop_
_entity_poly.entity_id
_entity_poly.type
_entity_poly.pdbx_seq_one_letter_code
_entity_poly.pdbx_strand_id
1 'polypeptide(L)'
;MMGFQKAMMAGAACLLIGTLTACGGGAGLSGPYGKTESGQWFTILDFKSGDQVVLTMIGSEDKINGTYKRSGDNVDVTAAGETRTLKIDSKGCLDGGAGNSFFSGVICKK
;
A
#
# COMPACT_ATOMS: atom_id res chain seq x y z
N MET A 1 61.03 16.80 -30.36
CA MET A 1 61.39 18.03 -29.63
C MET A 1 60.14 18.89 -29.51
N MET A 2 59.78 19.27 -28.29
CA MET A 2 58.83 20.32 -27.84
C MET A 2 57.44 20.43 -28.52
N GLY A 3 56.32 20.62 -27.82
CA GLY A 3 56.14 21.01 -26.43
C GLY A 3 54.65 21.12 -26.07
N PHE A 4 54.42 20.93 -24.77
CA PHE A 4 53.19 21.15 -24.00
C PHE A 4 52.68 22.59 -24.05
N GLN A 5 51.35 22.79 -24.06
CA GLN A 5 50.59 23.77 -23.25
C GLN A 5 49.07 23.62 -23.51
N LYS A 6 48.31 23.02 -22.57
CA LYS A 6 47.41 23.66 -21.56
C LYS A 6 46.16 24.36 -22.11
N ALA A 7 44.98 23.74 -21.90
CA ALA A 7 43.73 24.37 -21.39
C ALA A 7 42.66 23.26 -21.28
N MET A 8 42.40 22.69 -20.09
CA MET A 8 41.25 23.05 -19.25
C MET A 8 39.99 23.43 -20.04
N MET A 9 39.02 22.52 -20.11
CA MET A 9 37.64 22.88 -19.80
C MET A 9 36.85 21.66 -19.32
N ALA A 10 36.26 21.85 -18.15
CA ALA A 10 35.35 20.95 -17.48
C ALA A 10 34.09 20.74 -18.33
N GLY A 11 33.77 19.48 -18.60
CA GLY A 11 32.49 19.06 -19.14
C GLY A 11 31.93 17.98 -18.22
N ALA A 12 31.44 18.41 -17.05
CA ALA A 12 30.67 17.53 -16.15
C ALA A 12 29.36 17.16 -16.86
N ALA A 13 29.38 16.08 -17.63
CA ALA A 13 28.19 15.52 -18.24
C ALA A 13 27.35 14.89 -17.12
N CYS A 14 26.23 15.55 -16.82
CA CYS A 14 25.19 15.14 -15.91
C CYS A 14 24.71 13.70 -16.22
N LEU A 15 25.24 12.71 -15.51
CA LEU A 15 24.60 11.41 -15.36
C LEU A 15 23.54 11.53 -14.25
N LEU A 16 22.42 12.17 -14.61
CA LEU A 16 21.14 12.07 -13.91
C LEU A 16 20.67 10.62 -14.05
N ILE A 17 21.16 9.75 -13.18
CA ILE A 17 20.58 8.42 -12.99
C ILE A 17 19.21 8.65 -12.40
N GLY A 18 18.20 8.54 -13.27
CA GLY A 18 16.80 8.71 -12.95
C GLY A 18 16.44 7.87 -11.74
N THR A 19 16.18 8.55 -10.62
CA THR A 19 15.32 8.01 -9.60
C THR A 19 14.00 7.72 -10.31
N LEU A 20 13.73 6.43 -10.55
CA LEU A 20 12.38 5.97 -10.82
C LEU A 20 11.56 6.36 -9.59
N THR A 21 11.03 7.58 -9.65
CA THR A 21 9.83 7.95 -8.95
C THR A 21 8.77 7.01 -9.51
N ALA A 22 8.65 5.85 -8.89
CA ALA A 22 7.41 5.11 -8.84
C ALA A 22 6.39 5.98 -8.08
N CYS A 23 6.02 7.12 -8.68
CA CYS A 23 4.73 7.74 -8.48
C CYS A 23 3.73 6.76 -9.09
N GLY A 24 3.47 5.68 -8.37
CA GLY A 24 2.31 4.83 -8.60
C GLY A 24 1.08 5.70 -8.40
N GLY A 25 0.65 6.37 -9.46
CA GLY A 25 -0.55 7.19 -9.54
C GLY A 25 -1.84 6.37 -9.48
N GLY A 26 -1.89 5.36 -8.61
CA GLY A 26 -3.11 4.73 -8.18
C GLY A 26 -3.46 5.35 -6.83
N ALA A 27 -4.67 5.87 -6.69
CA ALA A 27 -5.21 6.32 -5.40
C ALA A 27 -4.75 5.37 -4.29
N GLY A 28 -3.91 5.89 -3.39
CA GLY A 28 -3.21 5.09 -2.40
C GLY A 28 -4.22 4.39 -1.50
N LEU A 29 -3.97 3.12 -1.19
CA LEU A 29 -4.77 2.36 -0.23
C LEU A 29 -4.70 2.97 1.18
N SER A 30 -3.88 4.00 1.44
CA SER A 30 -3.70 4.62 2.74
C SER A 30 -5.01 5.02 3.42
N GLY A 31 -5.11 4.69 4.71
CA GLY A 31 -6.20 5.06 5.60
C GLY A 31 -7.06 3.87 6.06
N PRO A 32 -8.10 4.16 6.86
CA PRO A 32 -8.98 3.15 7.43
C PRO A 32 -10.02 2.65 6.43
N TYR A 33 -10.19 1.33 6.40
CA TYR A 33 -11.22 0.58 5.68
C TYR A 33 -12.06 -0.17 6.70
N GLY A 34 -13.36 -0.16 6.48
CA GLY A 34 -14.31 -0.67 7.44
C GLY A 34 -15.71 -0.76 6.88
N LYS A 35 -16.66 -0.94 7.78
CA LYS A 35 -18.09 -0.99 7.48
C LYS A 35 -18.89 -0.39 8.62
N THR A 36 -20.10 0.04 8.30
CA THR A 36 -21.06 0.49 9.30
C THR A 36 -21.89 -0.70 9.78
N GLU A 37 -21.89 -0.97 11.08
CA GLU A 37 -22.78 -1.94 11.72
C GLU A 37 -23.57 -1.22 12.82
N SER A 38 -24.89 -1.45 12.88
CA SER A 38 -25.77 -0.81 13.87
C SER A 38 -25.64 0.73 13.96
N GLY A 39 -25.34 1.38 12.82
CA GLY A 39 -25.15 2.84 12.75
C GLY A 39 -23.79 3.36 13.21
N GLN A 40 -22.89 2.48 13.66
CA GLN A 40 -21.53 2.83 14.08
C GLN A 40 -20.50 2.36 13.04
N TRP A 41 -19.48 3.18 12.82
CA TRP A 41 -18.36 2.83 11.95
C TRP A 41 -17.37 1.90 12.69
N PHE A 42 -17.02 0.79 12.05
CA PHE A 42 -15.99 -0.14 12.52
C PHE A 42 -14.87 -0.23 11.49
N THR A 43 -13.67 0.24 11.88
CA THR A 43 -12.46 0.05 11.09
C THR A 43 -11.97 -1.39 11.26
N ILE A 44 -11.65 -2.04 10.14
CA ILE A 44 -11.15 -3.41 10.09
C ILE A 44 -9.70 -3.40 9.62
N LEU A 45 -9.37 -2.66 8.56
CA LEU A 45 -8.00 -2.48 8.08
C LEU A 45 -7.61 -1.01 8.12
N ASP A 46 -6.37 -0.71 8.46
CA ASP A 46 -5.83 0.64 8.39
C ASP A 46 -4.46 0.60 7.70
N PHE A 47 -4.45 0.95 6.41
CA PHE A 47 -3.25 0.93 5.59
C PHE A 47 -2.37 2.14 5.93
N LYS A 48 -1.15 1.85 6.34
CA LYS A 48 -0.12 2.81 6.69
C LYS A 48 0.88 2.97 5.54
N SER A 49 1.79 3.93 5.70
CA SER A 49 2.92 4.10 4.80
C SER A 49 3.91 2.92 4.92
N GLY A 50 4.69 2.68 3.87
CA GLY A 50 5.73 1.65 3.87
C GLY A 50 5.18 0.22 3.92
N ASP A 51 4.13 -0.08 3.15
CA ASP A 51 3.55 -1.42 2.99
C ASP A 51 3.05 -2.06 4.30
N GLN A 52 2.74 -1.23 5.30
CA GLN A 52 2.20 -1.65 6.59
C GLN A 52 0.67 -1.55 6.63
N VAL A 53 0.03 -2.49 7.33
CA VAL A 53 -1.42 -2.45 7.60
C VAL A 53 -1.69 -2.87 9.02
N VAL A 54 -2.68 -2.26 9.65
CA VAL A 54 -3.15 -2.65 10.98
C VAL A 54 -4.53 -3.29 10.83
N LEU A 55 -4.66 -4.55 11.24
CA LEU A 55 -5.94 -5.24 11.35
C LEU A 55 -6.52 -4.99 12.75
N THR A 56 -7.77 -4.56 12.81
CA THR A 56 -8.55 -4.47 14.05
C THR A 56 -9.55 -5.61 14.08
N MET A 57 -9.51 -6.41 15.14
CA MET A 57 -10.36 -7.59 15.29
C MET A 57 -11.79 -7.16 15.63
N ILE A 58 -12.78 -7.56 14.82
CA ILE A 58 -14.19 -7.22 15.11
C ILE A 58 -14.59 -7.89 16.42
N GLY A 59 -15.12 -7.08 17.35
CA GLY A 59 -15.53 -7.56 18.68
C GLY A 59 -14.43 -7.52 19.75
N SER A 60 -13.22 -7.05 19.42
CA SER A 60 -12.21 -6.71 20.43
C SER A 60 -11.50 -5.39 20.10
N GLU A 61 -10.73 -4.86 21.05
CA GLU A 61 -9.87 -3.69 20.83
C GLU A 61 -8.47 -4.09 20.30
N ASP A 62 -8.27 -5.39 20.04
CA ASP A 62 -6.98 -5.92 19.64
C ASP A 62 -6.60 -5.48 18.23
N LYS A 63 -5.33 -5.09 18.10
CA LYS A 63 -4.74 -4.64 16.84
C LYS A 63 -3.57 -5.54 16.48
N ILE A 64 -3.56 -6.00 15.24
CA ILE A 64 -2.53 -6.87 14.70
C ILE A 64 -1.82 -6.12 13.58
N ASN A 65 -0.52 -5.94 13.74
CA ASN A 65 0.31 -5.39 12.69
C ASN A 65 0.54 -6.43 11.60
N GLY A 66 0.42 -5.99 10.36
CA GLY A 66 0.62 -6.78 9.18
C GLY A 66 1.32 -5.98 8.09
N THR A 67 1.50 -6.63 6.96
CA THR A 67 1.99 -6.01 5.73
C THR A 67 0.97 -6.19 4.62
N TYR A 68 1.09 -5.36 3.59
CA TYR A 68 0.29 -5.54 2.39
C TYR A 68 1.12 -5.38 1.13
N LYS A 69 0.67 -6.00 0.04
CA LYS A 69 1.19 -5.79 -1.30
C LYS A 69 0.02 -5.59 -2.25
N ARG A 70 0.10 -4.55 -3.07
CA ARG A 70 -0.90 -4.30 -4.12
C ARG A 70 -0.35 -4.74 -5.47
N SER A 71 -1.15 -5.52 -6.20
CA SER A 71 -0.88 -5.92 -7.59
C SER A 71 -2.14 -5.69 -8.42
N GLY A 72 -2.17 -4.57 -9.15
CA GLY A 72 -3.38 -4.13 -9.86
C GLY A 72 -4.55 -3.89 -8.91
N ASP A 73 -5.63 -4.63 -9.14
CA ASP A 73 -6.85 -4.61 -8.33
C ASP A 73 -6.81 -5.62 -7.17
N ASN A 74 -5.71 -6.35 -6.98
CA ASN A 74 -5.56 -7.28 -5.86
C ASN A 74 -4.68 -6.67 -4.77
N VAL A 75 -5.03 -6.94 -3.52
CA VAL A 75 -4.30 -6.52 -2.32
C VAL A 75 -4.08 -7.74 -1.45
N ASP A 76 -2.86 -8.24 -1.43
CA ASP A 76 -2.46 -9.31 -0.52
C ASP A 76 -2.17 -8.68 0.84
N VAL A 77 -2.95 -9.03 1.85
CA VAL A 77 -2.77 -8.61 3.24
C VAL A 77 -2.25 -9.79 4.04
N THR A 78 -1.12 -9.60 4.70
CA THR A 78 -0.51 -10.59 5.60
C THR A 78 -0.59 -10.11 7.03
N ALA A 79 -1.35 -10.80 7.89
CA ALA A 79 -1.48 -10.50 9.31
C ALA A 79 -1.70 -11.80 10.09
N ALA A 80 -1.22 -11.86 11.34
CA ALA A 80 -1.35 -13.04 12.21
C ALA A 80 -0.84 -14.36 11.59
N GLY A 81 0.14 -14.30 10.67
CA GLY A 81 0.68 -15.48 9.98
C GLY A 81 -0.17 -15.97 8.80
N GLU A 82 -1.32 -15.35 8.53
CA GLU A 82 -2.13 -15.64 7.35
C GLU A 82 -1.96 -14.57 6.28
N THR A 83 -2.03 -14.96 5.01
CA THR A 83 -2.12 -14.03 3.88
C THR A 83 -3.44 -14.22 3.15
N ARG A 84 -4.13 -13.12 2.87
CA ARG A 84 -5.39 -13.10 2.11
C ARG A 84 -5.34 -12.07 1.01
N THR A 85 -5.83 -12.45 -0.16
CA THR A 85 -5.98 -11.54 -1.29
C THR A 85 -7.37 -10.90 -1.25
N LEU A 86 -7.40 -9.57 -1.18
CA LEU A 86 -8.61 -8.76 -1.29
C LEU A 86 -8.69 -8.15 -2.67
N LYS A 87 -9.88 -8.05 -3.24
CA LYS A 87 -10.08 -7.41 -4.54
C LYS A 87 -10.61 -5.99 -4.37
N ILE A 88 -10.00 -5.03 -5.03
CA ILE A 88 -10.49 -3.66 -5.13
C ILE A 88 -11.64 -3.66 -6.15
N ASP A 89 -12.81 -3.22 -5.74
CA ASP A 89 -13.96 -3.08 -6.61
C ASP A 89 -13.97 -1.74 -7.36
N SER A 90 -14.95 -1.56 -8.25
CA SER A 90 -15.13 -0.32 -9.02
C SER A 90 -15.36 0.95 -8.17
N LYS A 91 -15.70 0.81 -6.89
CA LYS A 91 -15.92 1.90 -5.94
C LYS A 91 -14.69 2.15 -5.04
N GLY A 92 -13.63 1.37 -5.21
CA GLY A 92 -12.44 1.42 -4.37
C GLY A 92 -12.60 0.71 -3.02
N CYS A 93 -13.65 -0.09 -2.84
CA CYS A 93 -13.83 -0.95 -1.67
C CYS A 93 -13.03 -2.25 -1.84
N LEU A 94 -12.62 -2.85 -0.72
CA LEU A 94 -11.92 -4.12 -0.68
C LEU A 94 -12.93 -5.24 -0.40
N ASP A 95 -12.95 -6.24 -1.27
CA ASP A 95 -13.76 -7.44 -1.15
C ASP A 95 -12.86 -8.64 -0.86
N GLY A 96 -12.96 -9.21 0.33
CA GLY A 96 -12.25 -10.45 0.68
C GLY A 96 -13.04 -11.72 0.36
N GLY A 97 -14.15 -11.61 -0.37
CA GLY A 97 -14.95 -12.71 -0.84
C GLY A 97 -15.92 -13.25 0.22
N ALA A 98 -16.63 -14.31 -0.17
CA ALA A 98 -17.53 -15.05 0.72
C ALA A 98 -16.74 -16.00 1.63
N GLY A 99 -17.09 -16.04 2.91
CA GLY A 99 -16.47 -16.95 3.88
C GLY A 99 -16.67 -16.50 5.33
N ASN A 100 -16.01 -17.21 6.23
CA ASN A 100 -16.02 -16.99 7.68
C ASN A 100 -14.64 -16.56 8.22
N SER A 101 -13.83 -15.89 7.39
CA SER A 101 -12.55 -15.30 7.78
C SER A 101 -12.71 -13.84 8.20
N PHE A 102 -11.77 -13.30 8.97
CA PHE A 102 -11.73 -11.87 9.35
C PHE A 102 -11.84 -10.89 8.17
N PHE A 103 -11.43 -11.35 6.98
CA PHE A 103 -11.42 -10.56 5.76
C PHE A 103 -12.69 -10.71 4.91
N SER A 104 -13.68 -11.51 5.34
CA SER A 104 -14.86 -11.79 4.52
C SER A 104 -15.73 -10.55 4.33
N GLY A 105 -16.28 -10.42 3.12
CA GLY A 105 -17.19 -9.33 2.74
C GLY A 105 -16.47 -8.08 2.23
N VAL A 106 -17.26 -7.04 2.01
CA VAL A 106 -16.81 -5.77 1.44
C VAL A 106 -16.59 -4.74 2.54
N ILE A 107 -15.39 -4.13 2.54
CA ILE A 107 -15.03 -3.02 3.40
C ILE A 107 -14.61 -1.83 2.55
N CYS A 108 -15.13 -0.65 2.88
CA CYS A 108 -14.86 0.56 2.12
C CYS A 108 -14.00 1.51 2.94
N LYS A 109 -13.34 2.45 2.28
CA LYS A 109 -12.63 3.52 2.96
C LYS A 109 -13.60 4.39 3.77
N LYS A 110 -13.19 4.84 4.96
CA LYS A 110 -13.97 5.77 5.78
C LYS A 110 -14.18 7.12 5.09
#